data_AF-A0AA34R3Q1-F1
#
_entry.id   AF-A0AA34R3Q1-F1
#
_cell.length_a   1.000
_cell.length_b   1.000
_cell.length_c   1.000
_cell.angle_alpha   90.00
_cell.angle_beta   90.00
_cell.angle_gamma   90.00
#
_symmetry.space_group_name_H-M   'P 1'
#
loop_
_entity.id
_entity.type
_entity.pdbx_description
1 polymer ?
#
loop_
_entity_poly.entity_id
_entity_poly.type
_entity_poly.pdbx_seq_one_letter_code
_entity_poly.pdbx_strand_id
1 'polypeptide(L)'
;MRVDSFFTDNDVYLIRKNPLHFGRSSSGFDVKREEKDKTFKDLFFNLMSDVNNSQLDVSKMSQQAILKPNDIDVHDIVISMSKANMNLSITKAIVEKSIKAYQDIINIR
;
A
#
# COMPACT_ATOMS: atom_id res chain seq x y z
N MET A 1 -22.16 39.95 -15.37
CA MET A 1 -21.17 39.12 -14.65
C MET A 1 -21.44 39.30 -13.17
N ARG A 2 -22.13 38.36 -12.51
CA ARG A 2 -22.43 38.44 -11.07
C ARG A 2 -21.60 37.41 -10.34
N VAL A 3 -20.77 37.90 -9.42
CA VAL A 3 -19.84 37.12 -8.60
C VAL A 3 -20.54 36.89 -7.28
N ASP A 4 -20.93 35.64 -7.01
CA ASP A 4 -21.49 35.25 -5.72
C ASP A 4 -20.62 34.12 -5.14
N SER A 5 -19.58 34.51 -4.41
CA SER A 5 -18.84 33.60 -3.53
C SER A 5 -18.67 34.32 -2.19
N PHE A 6 -19.63 34.07 -1.29
CA PHE A 6 -19.56 34.45 0.10
C PHE A 6 -18.65 33.45 0.80
N PHE A 7 -17.39 33.84 1.03
CA PHE A 7 -16.48 33.11 1.90
C PHE A 7 -16.90 33.38 3.35
N THR A 8 -17.62 32.43 3.94
CA THR A 8 -17.73 32.29 5.38
C THR A 8 -17.33 30.85 5.68
N ASP A 9 -16.20 30.75 6.39
CA ASP A 9 -15.52 29.52 6.78
C ASP A 9 -14.68 28.81 5.69
N ASN A 10 -13.75 27.96 6.12
CA ASN A 10 -12.76 27.27 5.29
C ASN A 10 -13.37 26.15 4.40
N ASP A 11 -14.70 26.12 4.29
CA ASP A 11 -15.47 25.17 3.52
C ASP A 11 -15.97 25.81 2.22
N VAL A 12 -15.45 25.32 1.09
CA VAL A 12 -15.92 25.73 -0.24
C VAL A 12 -17.21 24.98 -0.58
N TYR A 13 -18.35 25.65 -0.46
CA TYR A 13 -19.64 25.09 -0.86
C TYR A 13 -19.78 25.10 -2.40
N LEU A 14 -19.69 23.93 -3.01
CA LEU A 14 -19.98 23.76 -4.44
C LEU A 14 -21.49 23.74 -4.68
N ILE A 15 -22.01 24.84 -5.23
CA ILE A 15 -23.42 24.95 -5.63
C ILE A 15 -23.61 24.25 -6.98
N ARG A 16 -24.49 23.24 -7.04
CA ARG A 16 -24.83 22.54 -8.29
C ARG A 16 -25.51 23.51 -9.27
N LYS A 17 -24.88 23.79 -10.41
CA LYS A 17 -25.45 24.61 -11.50
C LYS A 17 -26.23 23.80 -12.54
N ASN A 18 -26.02 22.48 -12.64
CA ASN A 18 -26.66 21.60 -13.63
C ASN A 18 -27.24 20.34 -12.95
N PRO A 19 -28.50 19.96 -13.23
CA PRO A 19 -29.16 18.78 -12.64
C PRO A 19 -28.47 17.43 -12.94
N LEU A 20 -27.66 17.33 -14.00
CA LEU A 20 -26.91 16.12 -14.36
C LEU A 20 -25.59 15.96 -13.58
N HIS A 21 -25.17 16.96 -12.80
CA HIS A 21 -23.95 16.85 -12.00
C HIS A 21 -24.19 16.01 -10.76
N PHE A 22 -23.25 15.14 -10.43
CA PHE A 22 -23.23 14.39 -9.18
C PHE A 22 -23.37 15.36 -8.00
N GLY A 23 -24.46 15.22 -7.27
CA GLY A 23 -24.72 16.01 -6.06
C GLY A 23 -24.38 15.15 -4.88
N ARG A 24 -23.99 15.79 -3.78
CA ARG A 24 -23.68 15.18 -2.48
C ARG A 24 -24.79 14.27 -1.90
N SER A 25 -25.94 14.16 -2.56
CA SER A 25 -27.09 13.33 -2.17
C SER A 25 -27.42 12.27 -3.23
N SER A 26 -26.42 11.61 -3.81
CA SER A 26 -26.62 10.23 -4.24
C SER A 26 -26.50 9.36 -3.00
N SER A 27 -27.62 8.85 -2.50
CA SER A 27 -27.76 7.90 -1.40
C SER A 27 -27.04 6.54 -1.60
N GLY A 28 -26.11 6.47 -2.55
CA GLY A 28 -25.22 5.34 -2.83
C GLY A 28 -23.73 5.67 -2.76
N PHE A 29 -23.35 6.92 -2.46
CA PHE A 29 -21.98 7.25 -2.05
C PHE A 29 -21.91 7.23 -0.53
N ASP A 30 -21.96 6.02 0.02
CA ASP A 30 -21.44 5.77 1.36
C ASP A 30 -19.93 5.99 1.26
N VAL A 31 -19.46 7.18 1.65
CA VAL A 31 -18.03 7.38 1.93
C VAL A 31 -17.77 6.49 3.12
N LYS A 32 -17.48 5.22 2.82
CA LYS A 32 -17.05 4.22 3.77
C LYS A 32 -15.87 4.86 4.48
N ARG A 33 -16.11 5.42 5.67
CA ARG A 33 -15.05 6.05 6.47
C ARG A 33 -13.97 4.99 6.57
N GLU A 34 -12.82 5.26 5.97
CA GLU A 34 -11.76 4.29 5.85
C GLU A 34 -11.47 3.71 7.24
N GLU A 35 -11.37 2.39 7.29
CA GLU A 35 -10.97 1.67 8.51
C GLU A 35 -9.69 2.33 9.01
N LYS A 36 -9.73 2.89 10.23
CA LYS A 36 -8.62 3.45 11.01
C LYS A 36 -7.28 3.42 10.26
N ASP A 37 -6.83 4.59 9.80
CA ASP A 37 -5.53 4.81 9.17
C ASP A 37 -4.46 3.89 9.77
N LYS A 38 -4.08 2.85 9.02
CA LYS A 38 -3.04 1.92 9.47
C LYS A 38 -1.77 2.74 9.67
N THR A 39 -1.20 2.70 10.87
CA THR A 39 0.02 3.45 11.14
C THR A 39 1.15 2.90 10.27
N PHE A 40 2.10 3.74 9.87
CA PHE A 40 3.31 3.29 9.16
C PHE A 40 3.98 2.10 9.88
N LYS A 41 4.02 2.11 11.21
CA LYS A 41 4.48 1.00 12.05
C LYS A 41 3.77 -0.32 11.69
N ASP A 42 2.44 -0.30 11.65
CA ASP A 42 1.64 -1.49 11.39
C ASP A 42 1.87 -1.99 9.96
N LEU A 43 1.92 -1.07 8.99
CA LEU A 43 2.26 -1.38 7.60
C LEU A 43 3.66 -2.00 7.49
N PHE A 44 4.65 -1.47 8.21
CA PHE A 44 6.01 -1.98 8.20
C PHE A 44 6.11 -3.39 8.81
N PHE A 45 5.47 -3.63 9.95
CA PHE A 45 5.46 -4.97 10.57
C PHE A 45 4.74 -5.99 9.69
N ASN A 46 3.62 -5.60 9.06
CA ASN A 46 2.93 -6.45 8.10
C ASN A 46 3.84 -6.76 6.90
N LEU A 47 4.53 -5.76 6.35
CA LEU A 47 5.47 -5.96 5.25
C LEU A 47 6.60 -6.94 5.62
N MET A 48 7.17 -6.85 6.83
CA MET A 48 8.19 -7.81 7.28
C MET A 48 7.64 -9.23 7.37
N SER A 49 6.44 -9.39 7.92
CA SER A 49 5.76 -10.68 7.98
C SER A 49 5.52 -11.24 6.58
N ASP A 50 5.05 -10.40 5.66
CA ASP A 50 4.77 -10.77 4.27
C ASP A 50 6.03 -11.18 3.50
N VAL A 51 7.15 -10.47 3.71
CA VAL A 51 8.45 -10.84 3.12
C VAL A 51 8.91 -12.19 3.67
N ASN A 52 8.83 -12.39 4.98
CA ASN A 52 9.21 -13.67 5.59
C ASN A 52 8.35 -14.82 5.07
N ASN A 53 7.04 -14.65 5.00
CA ASN A 53 6.12 -15.66 4.47
C ASN A 53 6.43 -15.95 3.00
N SER A 54 6.65 -14.91 2.19
CA SER A 54 7.00 -15.07 0.77
C SER A 54 8.30 -15.84 0.57
N GLN A 55 9.30 -15.68 1.44
CA GLN A 55 10.56 -16.43 1.38
C GLN A 55 10.37 -17.90 1.81
N LEU A 56 9.57 -18.13 2.86
CA LEU A 56 9.22 -19.49 3.32
C LEU A 56 8.43 -20.26 2.25
N ASP A 57 7.50 -19.60 1.58
CA ASP A 57 6.68 -20.23 0.54
C ASP A 57 7.52 -20.62 -0.67
N VAL A 58 8.44 -19.76 -1.12
CA VAL A 58 9.42 -20.11 -2.18
C VAL A 58 10.26 -21.32 -1.78
N SER A 59 10.71 -21.38 -0.53
CA SER A 59 11.47 -22.53 -0.01
C SER A 59 10.65 -23.82 -0.06
N LYS A 60 9.41 -23.79 0.42
CA LYS A 60 8.49 -24.95 0.38
C LYS A 60 8.19 -25.39 -1.05
N MET A 61 7.86 -24.45 -1.94
CA MET A 61 7.57 -24.75 -3.34
C MET A 61 8.79 -25.34 -4.04
N SER A 62 9.99 -24.82 -3.76
CA SER A 62 11.24 -25.38 -4.29
C SER A 62 11.49 -26.80 -3.78
N GLN A 63 11.21 -27.09 -2.51
CA GLN A 63 11.34 -28.44 -1.96
C GLN A 63 10.34 -29.40 -2.60
N GLN A 64 9.08 -28.97 -2.73
CA GLN A 64 8.04 -29.79 -3.34
C GLN A 64 8.31 -30.06 -4.83
N ALA A 65 8.90 -29.12 -5.56
CA ALA A 65 9.27 -29.31 -6.95
C ALA A 65 10.35 -30.39 -7.13
N ILE A 66 11.28 -30.50 -6.17
CA ILE A 66 12.31 -31.55 -6.18
C ILE A 66 11.69 -32.92 -5.83
N LEU A 67 10.77 -32.97 -4.86
CA LEU A 67 10.18 -34.21 -4.36
C LEU A 67 9.04 -34.73 -5.23
N LYS A 68 8.30 -33.84 -5.89
CA LYS A 68 7.11 -34.13 -6.72
C LYS A 68 7.06 -33.21 -7.94
N PRO A 69 7.94 -33.43 -8.93
CA PRO A 69 8.05 -32.55 -10.10
C PRO A 69 6.79 -32.47 -10.98
N ASN A 70 5.85 -33.43 -10.86
CA ASN A 70 4.62 -33.44 -11.65
C ASN A 70 3.44 -32.69 -11.00
N ASP A 71 3.55 -32.33 -9.72
CA ASP A 71 2.46 -31.68 -8.96
C ASP A 71 2.56 -30.13 -9.00
N ILE A 72 3.68 -29.56 -9.48
CA ILE A 72 3.97 -28.12 -9.40
C ILE A 72 4.51 -27.59 -10.72
N ASP A 73 3.98 -26.47 -11.20
CA ASP A 73 4.53 -25.74 -12.34
C ASP A 73 5.79 -24.96 -11.92
N VAL A 74 6.89 -25.20 -12.64
CA VAL A 74 8.16 -24.50 -12.44
C VAL A 74 8.03 -22.98 -12.62
N HIS A 75 7.10 -22.50 -13.45
CA HIS A 75 6.85 -21.08 -13.65
C HIS A 75 6.31 -20.41 -12.39
N ASP A 76 5.41 -21.08 -11.65
CA ASP A 76 4.84 -20.54 -10.41
C ASP A 76 5.91 -20.35 -9.34
N ILE A 77 6.91 -21.24 -9.31
CA ILE A 77 8.07 -21.11 -8.42
C ILE A 77 8.90 -19.90 -8.80
N VAL A 78 9.22 -19.74 -10.09
CA VAL A 78 10.02 -18.61 -10.59
C VAL A 78 9.30 -17.28 -10.35
N ILE A 79 7.98 -17.23 -10.57
CA ILE A 79 7.14 -16.05 -10.29
C ILE A 79 7.18 -15.75 -8.79
N SER A 80 6.96 -16.77 -7.94
CA SER A 80 7.00 -16.61 -6.49
C SER A 80 8.37 -16.16 -6.00
N MET A 81 9.44 -16.71 -6.57
CA MET A 81 10.82 -16.34 -6.27
C MET A 81 11.12 -14.90 -6.69
N SER A 82 10.65 -14.48 -7.87
CA SER A 82 10.78 -13.11 -8.34
C SER A 82 10.04 -12.13 -7.43
N LYS A 83 8.81 -12.47 -7.01
CA LYS A 83 8.02 -11.69 -6.07
C LYS A 83 8.70 -11.59 -4.70
N ALA A 84 9.21 -12.69 -4.18
CA ALA A 84 9.93 -12.73 -2.90
C ALA A 84 11.19 -11.87 -2.93
N ASN A 85 11.98 -11.95 -4.01
CA ASN A 85 13.17 -11.13 -4.21
C ASN A 85 12.85 -9.64 -4.33
N MET A 86 11.78 -9.28 -5.04
CA MET A 86 11.33 -7.90 -5.16
C MET A 86 10.88 -7.34 -3.79
N ASN A 87 10.08 -8.10 -3.05
CA ASN A 87 9.62 -7.73 -1.71
C ASN A 87 10.78 -7.51 -0.74
N LEU A 88 11.77 -8.41 -0.75
CA LEU A 88 12.98 -8.29 0.05
C LEU A 88 13.78 -7.03 -0.32
N SER A 89 13.91 -6.75 -1.62
CA SER A 89 14.65 -5.57 -2.11
C SER A 89 13.98 -4.26 -1.68
N ILE A 90 12.65 -4.17 -1.78
CA ILE A 90 11.87 -3.02 -1.32
C ILE A 90 12.05 -2.83 0.19
N THR A 91 11.90 -3.92 0.95
CA THR A 91 12.11 -3.94 2.40
C THR A 91 13.49 -3.42 2.79
N LYS A 92 14.53 -3.91 2.12
CA LYS A 92 15.91 -3.46 2.36
C LYS A 92 16.04 -1.96 2.12
N ALA A 93 15.49 -1.45 1.02
CA ALA A 93 15.53 -0.02 0.71
C ALA A 93 14.82 0.83 1.78
N ILE A 94 13.70 0.35 2.33
CA ILE A 94 12.98 1.05 3.41
C ILE A 94 13.84 1.08 4.68
N VAL A 95 14.44 -0.04 5.07
CA VAL A 95 15.31 -0.13 6.25
C VAL A 95 16.52 0.78 6.10
N GLU A 96 17.21 0.73 4.96
CA GLU A 96 18.35 1.60 4.66
C GLU A 96 17.97 3.09 4.73
N LYS A 97 16.82 3.48 4.14
CA LYS A 97 16.32 4.87 4.22
C LYS A 97 15.97 5.27 5.65
N SER A 98 15.40 4.37 6.44
CA SER A 98 15.04 4.62 7.83
C SER A 98 16.29 4.84 8.70
N ILE A 99 17.33 4.03 8.50
CA ILE A 99 18.62 4.19 9.18
C ILE A 99 19.30 5.51 8.78
N LYS A 100 19.32 5.83 7.48
CA LYS A 100 19.87 7.11 7.00
C LYS A 100 19.12 8.31 7.58
N ALA A 101 17.79 8.28 7.56
CA ALA A 101 16.99 9.34 8.16
C ALA A 101 17.29 9.53 9.66
N TYR A 102 17.48 8.43 10.40
CA TYR A 102 17.90 8.51 11.80
C TYR A 102 19.29 9.13 11.96
N GLN A 103 20.26 8.72 11.14
CA GLN A 103 21.61 9.28 11.13
C GLN A 103 21.61 10.77 10.80
N ASP A 104 20.81 11.20 9.81
CA ASP A 104 20.69 12.60 9.42
C ASP A 104 20.10 13.45 10.55
N ILE A 105 19.08 12.94 11.26
CA ILE A 105 18.48 13.64 12.42
C ILE A 105 19.49 13.85 13.54
N ILE A 106 20.33 12.86 13.85
CA ILE A 106 21.33 12.99 14.93
C ILE A 106 22.54 13.84 14.51
N ASN A 107 22.95 13.79 13.24
CA ASN A 107 24.12 14.53 12.72
C ASN A 107 23.81 16.00 12.41
N ILE A 108 22.54 16.38 12.32
CA ILE A 108 22.09 17.78 12.15
C ILE A 108 22.28 18.62 13.44
N ARG A 109 22.62 17.99 14.56
CA ARG A 109 22.89 18.65 15.84
C ARG A 109 24.40 18.86 16.05
#